data_AF-A0A396G7C5-F1
#
_entry.id   AF-A0A396G7C5-F1
#
_cell.length_a   1.000
_cell.length_b   1.000
_cell.length_c   1.000
_cell.angle_alpha   90.00
_cell.angle_beta   90.00
_cell.angle_gamma   90.00
#
_symmetry.space_group_name_H-M   'P 1'
#
loop_
_entity.id
_entity.type
_entity.pdbx_description
1 polymer ?
#
loop_
_entity_poly.entity_id
_entity_poly.type
_entity_poly.pdbx_seq_one_letter_code
_entity_poly.pdbx_strand_id
1 'polypeptide(L)'
;MKINIVKMTEWKNLYPIKKIILLSVWLFTVLILYASFVALIKDHDFRTIFIIILDSVGLVKSFIPIKKYILTSYHCMPVFNQIFTKEELEELLENEVFHKMTGSKENPLNRPELLESENWFCIHGKFISKNMTMIGRAWVAASLNNRDITPVKIFYMTGEFLEVKTGHSWNISTIQSFNYLLWNEYKIIPVKVFSKDYERITTILKSTYSKIKEEKNLCEKEMIRYLLESGAEVKALFWNEIPGFKPLNKYEDEGKK
;
A
#
# COMPACT_ATOMS: atom_id res chain seq x y z
N MET A 1 26.32 12.14 8.03
CA MET A 1 24.99 11.62 8.43
C MET A 1 24.25 11.23 7.15
N LYS A 2 24.17 9.94 6.82
CA LYS A 2 23.43 9.47 5.64
C LYS A 2 21.94 9.73 5.90
N ILE A 3 21.29 10.57 5.10
CA ILE A 3 19.86 10.85 5.28
C ILE A 3 19.10 9.61 4.85
N ASN A 4 18.37 8.97 5.79
CA ASN A 4 17.59 7.77 5.48
C ASN A 4 16.44 8.12 4.52
N ILE A 5 16.33 7.37 3.41
CA ILE A 5 15.36 7.67 2.35
C ILE A 5 13.90 7.51 2.80
N VAL A 6 13.64 6.64 3.77
CA VAL A 6 12.32 6.45 4.39
C VAL A 6 11.90 7.73 5.11
N LYS A 7 12.79 8.26 5.97
CA LYS A 7 12.57 9.54 6.66
C LYS A 7 12.34 10.67 5.66
N MET A 8 13.22 10.79 4.65
CA MET A 8 13.10 11.85 3.66
C MET A 8 11.77 11.79 2.90
N THR A 9 11.34 10.59 2.48
CA THR A 9 10.09 10.38 1.75
C THR A 9 8.86 10.65 2.64
N GLU A 10 8.92 10.26 3.92
CA GLU A 10 7.86 10.52 4.88
C GLU A 10 7.64 12.03 5.09
N TRP A 11 8.73 12.80 5.22
CA TRP A 11 8.70 14.26 5.35
C TRP A 11 8.27 14.96 4.07
N LYS A 12 8.74 14.52 2.89
CA LYS A 12 8.33 15.07 1.60
C LYS A 12 6.82 14.98 1.38
N ASN A 13 6.20 13.91 1.87
CA ASN A 13 4.74 13.72 1.81
C ASN A 13 3.97 14.40 2.95
N LEU A 14 4.68 15.13 3.82
CA LEU A 14 4.15 15.87 4.97
C LEU A 14 3.39 14.98 5.96
N TYR A 15 3.67 13.68 6.01
CA TYR A 15 2.98 12.77 6.91
C TYR A 15 3.13 13.13 8.39
N PRO A 16 4.33 13.52 8.90
CA PRO A 16 4.47 13.93 10.30
C PRO A 16 3.59 15.14 10.63
N ILE A 17 3.49 16.11 9.71
CA ILE A 17 2.66 17.31 9.87
C ILE A 17 1.17 16.92 9.84
N LYS A 18 0.75 16.07 8.91
CA LYS A 18 -0.63 15.57 8.82
C LYS A 18 -1.06 14.85 10.10
N LYS A 19 -0.17 14.10 10.76
CA LYS A 19 -0.45 13.46 12.06
C LYS A 19 -0.73 14.49 13.14
N ILE A 20 0.10 15.52 13.25
CA ILE A 20 -0.07 16.58 14.25
C ILE A 20 -1.39 17.32 14.00
N ILE A 21 -1.65 17.74 12.77
CA ILE A 21 -2.90 18.44 12.40
C ILE A 21 -4.11 17.57 12.74
N LEU A 22 -4.10 16.29 12.35
CA LEU A 22 -5.21 15.38 12.60
C LEU A 22 -5.47 15.19 14.10
N LEU A 23 -4.40 15.04 14.90
CA LEU A 23 -4.52 14.93 16.36
C LEU A 23 -5.04 16.22 16.98
N SER A 24 -4.52 17.39 16.56
CA SER A 24 -4.95 18.69 17.06
C SER A 24 -6.42 18.96 16.75
N VAL A 25 -6.87 18.67 15.52
CA VAL A 25 -8.27 18.82 15.12
C VAL A 25 -9.16 17.89 15.93
N TRP A 26 -8.75 16.62 16.11
CA TRP A 26 -9.55 15.67 16.90
C TRP A 26 -9.67 16.09 18.37
N LEU A 27 -8.56 16.49 19.00
CA LEU A 27 -8.56 16.99 20.37
C LEU A 27 -9.42 18.26 20.52
N PHE A 28 -9.37 19.16 19.54
CA PHE A 28 -10.20 20.37 19.55
C PHE A 28 -11.69 20.03 19.50
N THR A 29 -12.10 19.04 18.69
CA THR A 29 -13.48 18.55 18.65
C THR A 29 -13.92 17.93 20.00
N VAL A 30 -13.03 17.19 20.67
CA VAL A 30 -13.28 16.66 22.02
C VAL A 30 -13.55 17.80 23.01
N LEU A 31 -12.75 18.87 22.95
CA LEU A 31 -12.91 20.03 23.84
C LEU A 31 -14.22 20.78 23.60
N ILE A 32 -14.61 20.99 22.33
CA ILE A 32 -15.90 21.60 21.99
C ILE A 32 -17.04 20.76 22.55
N LEU A 33 -17.00 19.44 22.34
CA LEU A 33 -18.05 18.53 22.81
C LEU A 33 -18.16 18.56 24.34
N TYR A 34 -17.03 18.60 25.05
CA TYR A 34 -17.00 18.75 26.50
C TYR A 34 -17.60 20.09 26.96
N ALA A 35 -17.24 21.21 26.33
CA ALA A 35 -17.79 22.52 26.66
C ALA A 35 -19.31 22.58 26.43
N SER A 36 -19.79 22.03 25.32
CA SER A 36 -21.22 21.90 25.00
C SER A 36 -21.95 21.07 26.06
N PHE A 37 -21.35 19.96 26.51
CA PHE A 37 -21.93 19.14 27.57
C PHE A 37 -22.04 19.88 28.91
N VAL A 38 -21.01 20.66 29.29
CA VAL A 38 -21.03 21.48 30.51
C VAL A 38 -22.10 22.58 30.44
N ALA A 39 -22.25 23.24 29.29
CA ALA A 39 -23.30 24.24 29.08
C ALA A 39 -24.70 23.62 29.17
N LEU A 40 -24.89 22.44 28.58
CA LEU A 40 -26.16 21.72 28.56
C LEU A 40 -26.68 21.32 29.96
N ILE A 41 -25.79 20.91 30.87
CA ILE A 41 -26.16 20.59 32.26
C ILE A 41 -26.83 21.79 32.94
N LYS A 42 -26.56 23.03 32.49
CA LYS A 42 -27.16 24.24 33.05
C LYS A 42 -28.55 24.56 32.49
N ASP A 43 -28.79 24.28 31.20
CA ASP A 43 -29.98 24.77 30.48
C ASP A 43 -31.07 23.70 30.24
N HIS A 44 -30.80 22.42 30.52
CA HIS A 44 -31.77 21.31 30.46
C HIS A 44 -32.57 21.15 29.14
N ASP A 45 -32.01 21.55 27.99
CA ASP A 45 -32.67 21.39 26.69
C ASP A 45 -32.49 19.97 26.09
N PHE A 46 -33.59 19.22 26.01
CA PHE A 46 -33.64 17.86 25.45
C PHE A 46 -33.19 17.77 23.99
N ARG A 47 -33.41 18.80 23.16
CA ARG A 47 -33.00 18.76 21.75
C ARG A 47 -31.48 18.80 21.62
N THR A 48 -30.84 19.62 22.44
CA THR A 48 -29.37 19.75 22.47
C THR A 48 -28.73 18.50 23.09
N ILE A 49 -29.37 17.83 24.05
CA ILE A 49 -28.94 16.51 24.58
C ILE A 49 -28.81 15.47 23.45
N PHE A 50 -29.82 15.37 22.60
CA PHE A 50 -29.83 14.37 21.53
C PHE A 50 -28.68 14.58 20.51
N ILE A 51 -28.39 15.85 20.16
CA ILE A 51 -27.29 16.20 19.23
C ILE A 51 -25.94 15.81 19.83
N ILE A 52 -25.70 16.13 21.11
CA ILE A 52 -24.43 15.81 21.79
C ILE A 52 -24.19 14.30 21.85
N ILE A 53 -25.23 13.50 22.08
CA ILE A 53 -25.11 12.03 22.09
C ILE A 53 -24.70 11.52 20.70
N LEU A 54 -25.32 12.03 19.63
CA LEU A 54 -24.96 11.65 18.26
C LEU A 54 -23.51 12.03 17.91
N ASP A 55 -23.10 13.26 18.25
CA ASP A 55 -21.73 13.74 18.02
C ASP A 55 -20.70 12.93 18.82
N SER A 56 -21.03 12.56 20.06
CA SER A 56 -20.18 11.71 20.91
C SER A 56 -19.93 10.34 20.29
N VAL A 57 -20.97 9.70 19.74
CA VAL A 57 -20.84 8.41 19.05
C VAL A 57 -19.96 8.54 17.81
N GLY A 58 -20.13 9.61 17.03
CA GLY A 58 -19.27 9.92 15.89
C GLY A 58 -17.79 10.07 16.29
N LEU A 59 -17.53 10.80 17.38
CA LEU A 59 -16.19 11.05 17.89
C LEU A 59 -15.51 9.75 18.37
N VAL A 60 -16.22 8.90 19.11
CA VAL A 60 -15.69 7.59 19.54
C VAL A 60 -15.38 6.70 18.33
N LYS A 61 -16.26 6.66 17.32
CA LYS A 61 -15.99 5.91 16.09
C LYS A 61 -14.77 6.42 15.34
N SER A 62 -14.52 7.73 15.36
CA SER A 62 -13.35 8.34 14.71
C SER A 62 -12.02 8.05 15.43
N PHE A 63 -12.05 7.68 16.71
CA PHE A 63 -10.84 7.44 17.50
C PHE A 63 -10.00 6.29 16.95
N ILE A 64 -10.64 5.17 16.56
CA ILE A 64 -9.94 3.98 16.04
C ILE A 64 -9.09 4.31 14.79
N PRO A 65 -9.66 4.91 13.71
CA PRO A 65 -8.87 5.23 12.53
C PRO A 65 -7.80 6.30 12.79
N ILE A 66 -8.07 7.28 13.66
CA ILE A 66 -7.10 8.34 14.01
C ILE A 66 -5.93 7.77 14.80
N LYS A 67 -6.22 6.95 15.81
CA LYS A 67 -5.19 6.22 16.58
C LYS A 67 -4.33 5.37 15.66
N LYS A 68 -4.94 4.60 14.75
CA LYS A 68 -4.21 3.78 13.77
C LYS A 68 -3.31 4.63 12.89
N TYR A 69 -3.79 5.78 12.41
CA TYR A 69 -3.02 6.69 11.57
C TYR A 69 -1.80 7.26 12.31
N ILE A 70 -1.99 7.78 13.53
CA ILE A 70 -0.92 8.40 14.32
C ILE A 70 0.15 7.38 14.72
N LEU A 71 -0.26 6.19 15.15
CA LEU A 71 0.64 5.12 15.58
C LEU A 71 1.40 4.43 14.43
N THR A 72 0.98 4.64 13.17
CA THR A 72 1.71 4.09 12.02
C THR A 72 3.10 4.72 11.95
N SER A 73 4.18 3.95 12.06
CA SER A 73 5.55 4.48 12.05
C SER A 73 5.87 5.28 10.78
N TYR A 74 5.78 4.64 9.62
CA TYR A 74 6.09 5.25 8.31
C TYR A 74 4.99 4.99 7.29
N HIS A 75 4.15 5.98 6.98
CA HIS A 75 3.07 5.77 6.01
C HIS A 75 3.57 5.33 4.64
N CYS A 76 4.82 5.61 4.27
CA CYS A 76 5.44 5.08 3.06
C CYS A 76 5.63 3.55 3.01
N MET A 77 5.50 2.81 4.11
CA MET A 77 5.69 1.34 4.18
C MET A 77 4.51 0.61 4.88
N PRO A 78 3.28 0.69 4.34
CA PRO A 78 2.06 0.31 5.07
C PRO A 78 2.01 -1.16 5.51
N VAL A 79 2.52 -2.09 4.70
CA VAL A 79 2.51 -3.54 5.00
C VAL A 79 3.53 -3.88 6.09
N PHE A 80 4.71 -3.25 6.04
CA PHE A 80 5.84 -3.57 6.91
C PHE A 80 5.75 -2.91 8.30
N ASN A 81 5.03 -1.79 8.42
CA ASN A 81 4.87 -1.08 9.70
C ASN A 81 4.25 -1.90 10.83
N GLN A 82 3.47 -2.93 10.51
CA GLN A 82 2.82 -3.77 11.52
C GLN A 82 3.76 -4.83 12.09
N ILE A 83 4.91 -5.05 11.43
CA ILE A 83 5.81 -6.20 11.65
C ILE A 83 7.17 -5.72 12.16
N PHE A 84 7.68 -4.61 11.61
CA PHE A 84 9.01 -4.09 11.91
C PHE A 84 8.96 -2.81 12.75
N THR A 85 9.98 -2.61 13.56
CA THR A 85 10.21 -1.34 14.27
C THR A 85 10.64 -0.25 13.29
N LYS A 86 10.64 1.00 13.75
CA LYS A 86 11.07 2.15 12.94
C LYS A 86 12.51 2.01 12.44
N GLU A 87 13.40 1.50 13.28
CA GLU A 87 14.82 1.30 12.96
C GLU A 87 15.01 0.16 11.95
N GLU A 88 14.28 -0.95 12.14
CA GLU A 88 14.30 -2.06 11.19
C GLU A 88 13.78 -1.65 9.80
N LEU A 89 12.72 -0.83 9.72
CA LEU A 89 12.23 -0.29 8.43
C LEU A 89 13.26 0.61 7.73
N GLU A 90 14.03 1.35 8.51
CA GLU A 90 15.11 2.20 8.01
C GLU A 90 16.28 1.36 7.47
N GLU A 91 16.62 0.27 8.16
CA GLU A 91 17.65 -0.71 7.78
C GLU A 91 17.30 -1.42 6.46
N LEU A 92 16.03 -1.78 6.25
CA LEU A 92 15.55 -2.44 5.01
C LEU A 92 15.87 -1.65 3.72
N LEU A 93 16.06 -0.33 3.83
CA LEU A 93 16.27 0.59 2.70
C LEU A 93 17.62 1.32 2.80
N GLU A 94 18.48 0.98 3.76
CA GLU A 94 19.73 1.72 4.01
C GLU A 94 20.74 1.58 2.86
N ASN A 95 20.76 0.42 2.22
CA ASN A 95 21.67 0.08 1.11
C ASN A 95 21.04 0.28 -0.28
N GLU A 96 19.76 0.64 -0.34
CA GLU A 96 19.02 0.78 -1.59
C GLU A 96 19.29 2.14 -2.25
N VAL A 97 19.71 2.11 -3.51
CA VAL A 97 19.93 3.31 -4.32
C VAL A 97 18.79 3.46 -5.30
N PHE A 98 17.97 4.48 -5.11
CA PHE A 98 16.82 4.73 -5.97
C PHE A 98 17.18 5.59 -7.17
N HIS A 99 16.83 5.11 -8.35
CA HIS A 99 16.88 5.85 -9.60
C HIS A 99 15.51 5.90 -10.25
N LYS A 100 15.36 6.77 -11.26
CA LYS A 100 14.12 6.84 -12.04
C LYS A 100 13.94 5.54 -12.81
N MET A 101 12.71 5.03 -12.81
CA MET A 101 12.35 3.90 -13.67
C MET A 101 12.25 4.41 -15.12
N THR A 102 13.03 3.82 -16.03
CA THR A 102 13.17 4.32 -17.43
C THR A 102 12.40 3.49 -18.47
N GLY A 103 11.92 2.30 -18.11
CA GLY A 103 11.31 1.37 -19.06
C GLY A 103 12.31 0.88 -20.12
N SER A 104 11.82 0.22 -21.17
CA SER A 104 12.63 -0.23 -22.31
C SER A 104 12.54 0.77 -23.47
N LYS A 105 13.38 0.61 -24.51
CA LYS A 105 13.29 1.45 -25.73
C LYS A 105 11.91 1.36 -26.40
N GLU A 106 11.29 0.18 -26.39
CA GLU A 106 9.97 -0.07 -26.97
C GLU A 106 8.83 0.38 -26.05
N ASN A 107 9.08 0.39 -24.73
CA ASN A 107 8.13 0.72 -23.70
C ASN A 107 8.72 1.76 -22.74
N PRO A 108 8.94 3.01 -23.20
CA PRO A 108 9.61 4.02 -22.40
C PRO A 108 8.70 4.42 -21.24
N LEU A 109 9.28 4.47 -20.05
CA LEU A 109 8.60 4.92 -18.86
C LEU A 109 9.41 6.06 -18.27
N ASN A 110 8.84 7.26 -18.20
CA ASN A 110 9.59 8.44 -17.78
C ASN A 110 8.78 9.27 -16.79
N ARG A 111 8.46 8.67 -15.65
CA ARG A 111 7.61 9.29 -14.62
C ARG A 111 8.42 9.63 -13.37
N PRO A 112 8.42 10.89 -12.89
CA PRO A 112 9.21 11.27 -11.72
C PRO A 112 8.69 10.64 -10.42
N GLU A 113 7.43 10.18 -10.40
CA GLU A 113 6.84 9.52 -9.24
C GLU A 113 7.18 8.02 -9.14
N LEU A 114 7.84 7.47 -10.17
CA LEU A 114 8.25 6.07 -10.25
C LEU A 114 9.76 5.97 -10.13
N LEU A 115 10.19 5.48 -8.97
CA LEU A 115 11.57 5.15 -8.71
C LEU A 115 11.70 3.65 -8.49
N GLU A 116 12.87 3.12 -8.79
CA GLU A 116 13.24 1.76 -8.47
C GLU A 116 14.64 1.72 -7.87
N SER A 117 14.88 0.65 -7.12
CA SER A 117 16.16 0.28 -6.54
C SER A 117 16.37 -1.22 -6.82
N GLU A 118 17.29 -1.89 -6.14
CA GLU A 118 17.51 -3.31 -6.38
C GLU A 118 16.28 -4.12 -5.99
N ASN A 119 15.81 -4.00 -4.74
CA ASN A 119 14.73 -4.82 -4.21
C ASN A 119 13.38 -4.10 -4.05
N TRP A 120 13.33 -2.78 -4.32
CA TRP A 120 12.13 -1.98 -4.07
C TRP A 120 11.71 -1.09 -5.23
N PHE A 121 10.40 -0.88 -5.36
CA PHE A 121 9.83 0.27 -6.07
C PHE A 121 9.46 1.36 -5.08
N CYS A 122 9.56 2.62 -5.51
CA CYS A 122 8.86 3.72 -4.88
C CYS A 122 7.81 4.25 -5.87
N ILE A 123 6.54 4.05 -5.56
CA ILE A 123 5.42 4.55 -6.36
C ILE A 123 4.72 5.63 -5.55
N HIS A 124 4.81 6.89 -6.00
CA HIS A 124 4.20 8.04 -5.32
C HIS A 124 4.51 8.06 -3.80
N GLY A 125 5.78 7.82 -3.45
CA GLY A 125 6.23 7.82 -2.05
C GLY A 125 5.83 6.59 -1.23
N LYS A 126 5.32 5.52 -1.85
CA LYS A 126 5.11 4.22 -1.20
C LYS A 126 6.17 3.22 -1.65
N PHE A 127 6.86 2.62 -0.70
CA PHE A 127 7.85 1.57 -0.95
C PHE A 127 7.17 0.21 -1.04
N ILE A 128 7.49 -0.52 -2.10
CA ILE A 128 6.90 -1.81 -2.46
C ILE A 128 8.04 -2.78 -2.75
N SER A 129 8.10 -3.90 -2.04
CA SER A 129 9.12 -4.92 -2.28
C SER A 129 8.85 -5.64 -3.59
N LYS A 130 9.86 -5.71 -4.47
CA LYS A 130 9.81 -6.46 -5.73
C LYS A 130 9.70 -7.96 -5.47
N ASN A 131 10.47 -8.46 -4.50
CA ASN A 131 10.61 -9.88 -4.20
C ASN A 131 9.35 -10.47 -3.57
N MET A 132 8.64 -9.69 -2.75
CA MET A 132 7.39 -10.13 -2.12
C MET A 132 6.15 -9.90 -2.97
N THR A 133 6.21 -9.07 -4.01
CA THR A 133 5.04 -8.74 -4.83
C THR A 133 4.73 -9.88 -5.80
N MET A 134 3.51 -10.42 -5.73
CA MET A 134 3.02 -11.47 -6.61
C MET A 134 2.25 -10.92 -7.80
N ILE A 135 1.29 -10.05 -7.52
CA ILE A 135 0.44 -9.41 -8.52
C ILE A 135 0.59 -7.91 -8.36
N GLY A 136 0.80 -7.21 -9.47
CA GLY A 136 0.93 -5.76 -9.50
C GLY A 136 0.40 -5.24 -10.82
N ARG A 137 -0.57 -4.32 -10.82
CA ARG A 137 -1.10 -3.76 -12.06
C ARG A 137 -1.50 -2.30 -11.90
N ALA A 138 -1.16 -1.48 -12.88
CA ALA A 138 -1.73 -0.14 -13.04
C ALA A 138 -3.08 -0.20 -13.77
N TRP A 139 -4.06 0.53 -13.27
CA TRP A 139 -5.43 0.53 -13.78
C TRP A 139 -5.77 1.83 -14.50
N VAL A 140 -6.55 1.71 -15.57
CA VAL A 140 -7.31 2.87 -16.08
C VAL A 140 -8.41 3.16 -15.06
N ALA A 141 -8.50 4.40 -14.60
CA ALA A 141 -9.54 4.81 -13.66
C ALA A 141 -10.92 4.70 -14.31
N ALA A 142 -11.73 3.73 -13.87
CA ALA A 142 -13.09 3.52 -14.36
C ALA A 142 -14.14 4.36 -13.63
N SER A 143 -13.75 5.09 -12.58
CA SER A 143 -14.63 5.91 -11.75
C SER A 143 -14.72 7.32 -12.30
N LEU A 144 -15.96 7.87 -12.39
CA LEU A 144 -16.21 9.27 -12.74
C LEU A 144 -15.48 10.24 -11.81
N ASN A 145 -15.25 9.86 -10.54
CA ASN A 145 -14.63 10.72 -9.52
C ASN A 145 -13.10 10.59 -9.42
N ASN A 146 -12.49 9.60 -10.09
CA ASN A 146 -11.04 9.34 -10.02
C ASN A 146 -10.36 9.33 -11.40
N ARG A 147 -10.98 9.88 -12.45
CA ARG A 147 -10.40 9.87 -13.82
C ARG A 147 -8.99 10.44 -13.89
N ASP A 148 -8.66 11.35 -12.97
CA ASP A 148 -7.38 12.06 -12.94
C ASP A 148 -6.29 11.34 -12.15
N ILE A 149 -6.53 10.12 -11.65
CA ILE A 149 -5.56 9.38 -10.85
C ILE A 149 -5.54 7.91 -11.26
N THR A 150 -4.37 7.41 -11.65
CA THR A 150 -4.18 5.97 -11.93
C THR A 150 -3.86 5.22 -10.64
N PRO A 151 -4.68 4.24 -10.22
CA PRO A 151 -4.32 3.38 -9.10
C PRO A 151 -3.45 2.22 -9.56
N VAL A 152 -2.41 1.92 -8.78
CA VAL A 152 -1.60 0.70 -8.87
C VAL A 152 -2.03 -0.22 -7.75
N LYS A 153 -2.48 -1.41 -8.11
CA LYS A 153 -2.98 -2.43 -7.18
C LYS A 153 -1.96 -3.55 -7.05
N ILE A 154 -1.63 -3.90 -5.81
CA ILE A 154 -0.56 -4.82 -5.47
C ILE A 154 -1.08 -5.88 -4.50
N PHE A 155 -0.74 -7.14 -4.75
CA PHE A 155 -0.89 -8.24 -3.80
C PHE A 155 0.50 -8.81 -3.49
N TYR A 156 0.77 -8.91 -2.19
CA TYR A 156 1.97 -9.55 -1.67
C TYR A 156 1.75 -11.05 -1.47
N MET A 157 2.85 -11.80 -1.39
CA MET A 157 2.84 -13.22 -1.00
C MET A 157 2.13 -13.48 0.33
N THR A 158 2.14 -12.52 1.25
CA THR A 158 1.42 -12.59 2.52
C THR A 158 -0.11 -12.54 2.37
N GLY A 159 -0.60 -12.30 1.15
CA GLY A 159 -2.01 -12.06 0.82
C GLY A 159 -2.50 -10.66 1.16
N GLU A 160 -1.63 -9.79 1.70
CA GLU A 160 -1.96 -8.37 1.92
C GLU A 160 -2.13 -7.63 0.59
N PHE A 161 -3.16 -6.79 0.55
CA PHE A 161 -3.52 -5.96 -0.60
C PHE A 161 -3.15 -4.50 -0.35
N LEU A 162 -2.53 -3.87 -1.34
CA LEU A 162 -2.18 -2.45 -1.31
C LEU A 162 -2.64 -1.75 -2.59
N GLU A 163 -3.38 -0.66 -2.44
CA GLU A 163 -3.69 0.27 -3.52
C GLU A 163 -2.87 1.56 -3.36
N VAL A 164 -2.07 1.89 -4.37
CA VAL A 164 -1.29 3.12 -4.43
C VAL A 164 -1.88 4.04 -5.49
N LYS A 165 -2.31 5.23 -5.08
CA LYS A 165 -2.79 6.28 -5.97
C LYS A 165 -1.59 7.10 -6.44
N THR A 166 -1.37 7.15 -7.75
CA THR A 166 -0.16 7.74 -8.35
C THR A 166 -0.13 9.29 -8.37
N GLY A 167 -1.20 9.93 -7.89
CA GLY A 167 -1.36 11.39 -7.85
C GLY A 167 -1.87 12.00 -9.15
N HIS A 168 -1.63 11.36 -10.29
CA HIS A 168 -2.04 11.82 -11.63
C HIS A 168 -2.49 10.64 -12.50
N SER A 169 -3.18 10.93 -13.60
CA SER A 169 -3.61 9.91 -14.55
C SER A 169 -2.47 9.54 -15.48
N TRP A 170 -2.28 8.24 -15.68
CA TRP A 170 -1.37 7.72 -16.67
C TRP A 170 -2.14 7.46 -17.95
N ASN A 171 -1.53 7.81 -19.09
CA ASN A 171 -2.06 7.41 -20.38
C ASN A 171 -1.95 5.88 -20.56
N ILE A 172 -2.70 5.35 -21.52
CA ILE A 172 -2.77 3.91 -21.78
C ILE A 172 -1.39 3.32 -22.08
N SER A 173 -0.56 4.03 -22.86
CA SER A 173 0.80 3.57 -23.17
C SER A 173 1.69 3.48 -21.92
N THR A 174 1.66 4.46 -21.02
CA THR A 174 2.39 4.40 -19.74
C THR A 174 1.93 3.19 -18.90
N ILE A 175 0.62 2.94 -18.85
CA ILE A 175 0.06 1.79 -18.12
C ILE A 175 0.55 0.47 -18.73
N GLN A 176 0.55 0.36 -20.06
CA GLN A 176 1.05 -0.82 -20.77
C GLN A 176 2.55 -1.01 -20.53
N SER A 177 3.36 0.03 -20.68
CA SER A 177 4.81 -0.03 -20.44
C SER A 177 5.13 -0.41 -18.99
N PHE A 178 4.41 0.14 -18.01
CA PHE A 178 4.57 -0.25 -16.61
C PHE A 178 4.21 -1.72 -16.38
N ASN A 179 3.06 -2.18 -16.88
CA ASN A 179 2.62 -3.57 -16.73
C ASN A 179 3.55 -4.56 -17.45
N TYR A 180 4.08 -4.18 -18.61
CA TYR A 180 5.08 -4.95 -19.35
C TYR A 180 6.36 -5.12 -18.52
N LEU A 181 6.85 -4.03 -17.94
CA LEU A 181 8.06 -4.03 -17.12
C LEU A 181 7.86 -4.84 -15.83
N LEU A 182 6.69 -4.77 -15.19
CA LEU A 182 6.35 -5.63 -14.04
C LEU A 182 6.54 -7.12 -14.34
N TRP A 183 6.05 -7.58 -15.50
CA TRP A 183 6.17 -8.98 -15.88
C TRP A 183 7.59 -9.34 -16.33
N ASN A 184 8.13 -8.62 -17.31
CA ASN A 184 9.34 -9.05 -18.00
C ASN A 184 10.59 -8.93 -17.13
N GLU A 185 10.71 -7.84 -16.38
CA GLU A 185 11.89 -7.57 -15.56
C GLU A 185 11.77 -8.20 -14.16
N TYR A 186 10.61 -8.09 -13.50
CA TYR A 186 10.51 -8.43 -12.08
C TYR A 186 9.64 -9.65 -11.77
N LYS A 187 9.12 -10.30 -12.81
CA LYS A 187 8.23 -11.48 -12.70
C LYS A 187 7.04 -11.21 -11.77
N ILE A 188 6.47 -10.02 -11.86
CA ILE A 188 5.25 -9.63 -11.16
C ILE A 188 4.09 -9.75 -12.13
N ILE A 189 3.05 -10.48 -11.74
CA ILE A 189 1.90 -10.76 -12.62
C ILE A 189 1.04 -9.50 -12.78
N PRO A 190 0.87 -8.94 -13.98
CA PRO A 190 0.08 -7.72 -14.18
C PRO A 190 -1.37 -8.02 -14.57
N VAL A 191 -2.04 -8.82 -13.75
CA VAL A 191 -3.45 -9.20 -13.97
C VAL A 191 -4.43 -8.24 -13.31
N LYS A 192 -5.57 -8.08 -13.98
CA LYS A 192 -6.71 -7.37 -13.43
C LYS A 192 -7.45 -8.29 -12.45
N VAL A 193 -7.24 -8.09 -11.15
CA VAL A 193 -8.03 -8.76 -10.11
C VAL A 193 -9.26 -7.92 -9.81
N PHE A 194 -10.47 -8.48 -9.95
CA PHE A 194 -11.71 -7.80 -9.59
C PHE A 194 -11.98 -7.94 -8.10
N SER A 195 -12.73 -6.98 -7.50
CA SER A 195 -13.02 -6.96 -6.06
C SER A 195 -13.63 -8.27 -5.55
N LYS A 196 -14.52 -8.89 -6.34
CA LYS A 196 -15.14 -10.19 -6.03
C LYS A 196 -14.12 -11.34 -5.87
N ASP A 197 -12.94 -11.21 -6.47
CA ASP A 197 -11.89 -12.23 -6.48
C ASP A 197 -10.82 -11.95 -5.42
N TYR A 198 -10.89 -10.82 -4.70
CA TYR A 198 -9.87 -10.43 -3.72
C TYR A 198 -9.73 -11.45 -2.60
N GLU A 199 -10.84 -11.83 -1.97
CA GLU A 199 -10.81 -12.80 -0.86
C GLU A 199 -10.25 -14.14 -1.31
N ARG A 200 -10.63 -14.60 -2.50
CA ARG A 200 -10.11 -15.85 -3.08
C ARG A 200 -8.60 -15.79 -3.26
N ILE A 201 -8.08 -14.73 -3.89
CA ILE A 201 -6.64 -14.55 -4.13
C ILE A 201 -5.88 -14.42 -2.81
N THR A 202 -6.37 -13.58 -1.89
CA THR A 202 -5.78 -13.42 -0.56
C THR A 202 -5.74 -14.73 0.21
N THR A 203 -6.79 -15.56 0.14
CA THR A 203 -6.85 -16.86 0.83
C THR A 203 -5.81 -17.83 0.27
N ILE A 204 -5.66 -17.90 -1.05
CA ILE A 204 -4.66 -18.75 -1.71
C ILE A 204 -3.25 -18.33 -1.28
N LEU A 205 -2.94 -17.03 -1.40
CA LEU A 205 -1.62 -16.50 -1.04
C LEU A 205 -1.32 -16.72 0.45
N LYS A 206 -2.29 -16.47 1.35
CA LYS A 206 -2.15 -16.73 2.79
C LYS A 206 -1.92 -18.21 3.09
N SER A 207 -2.62 -19.11 2.42
CA SER A 207 -2.44 -20.56 2.60
C SER A 207 -1.02 -21.00 2.22
N THR A 208 -0.53 -20.58 1.05
CA THR A 208 0.83 -20.89 0.60
C THR A 208 1.88 -20.26 1.51
N TYR A 209 1.67 -19.00 1.94
CA TYR A 209 2.53 -18.31 2.90
C TYR A 209 2.65 -19.08 4.22
N SER A 210 1.52 -19.49 4.80
CA SER A 210 1.50 -20.25 6.07
C SER A 210 2.20 -21.59 5.94
N LYS A 211 1.99 -22.33 4.83
CA LYS A 211 2.68 -23.61 4.58
C LYS A 211 4.21 -23.44 4.58
N ILE A 212 4.72 -22.46 3.82
CA ILE A 212 6.17 -22.22 3.75
C ILE A 212 6.73 -21.79 5.11
N LYS A 213 5.98 -20.95 5.84
CA LYS A 213 6.37 -20.48 7.17
C LYS A 213 6.47 -21.65 8.17
N GLU A 214 5.49 -22.56 8.15
CA GLU A 214 5.46 -23.77 8.98
C GLU A 214 6.59 -24.74 8.60
N GLU A 215 6.79 -25.01 7.31
CA GLU A 215 7.86 -25.90 6.80
C GLU A 215 9.26 -25.41 7.20
N LYS A 216 9.47 -24.09 7.19
CA LYS A 216 10.76 -23.48 7.59
C LYS A 216 10.86 -23.18 9.08
N ASN A 217 9.78 -23.39 9.85
CA ASN A 217 9.70 -23.08 11.27
C ASN A 217 10.14 -21.65 11.62
N LEU A 218 9.66 -20.66 10.85
CA LEU A 218 10.01 -19.24 11.03
C LEU A 218 8.92 -18.47 11.77
N CYS A 219 9.33 -17.52 12.63
CA CYS A 219 8.37 -16.54 13.15
C CYS A 219 7.95 -15.55 12.04
N GLU A 220 6.93 -14.72 12.30
CA GLU A 220 6.41 -13.78 11.29
C GLU A 220 7.49 -12.83 10.75
N LYS A 221 8.31 -12.27 11.64
CA LYS A 221 9.35 -11.32 11.26
C LYS A 221 10.44 -11.97 10.40
N GLU A 222 10.87 -13.17 10.77
CA GLU A 222 11.87 -13.96 10.03
C GLU A 222 11.35 -14.37 8.66
N MET A 223 10.09 -14.81 8.58
CA MET A 223 9.46 -15.17 7.31
C MET A 223 9.41 -13.98 6.35
N ILE A 224 9.08 -12.79 6.82
CA ILE A 224 9.08 -11.59 5.98
C ILE A 224 10.49 -11.23 5.52
N ARG A 225 11.51 -11.31 6.39
CA ARG A 225 12.92 -11.10 5.99
C ARG A 225 13.34 -12.11 4.92
N TYR A 226 13.01 -13.39 5.13
CA TYR A 226 13.25 -14.44 4.15
C TYR A 226 12.60 -14.14 2.78
N LEU A 227 11.37 -13.64 2.75
CA LEU A 227 10.72 -13.26 1.49
C LEU A 227 11.27 -11.96 0.88
N LEU A 228 11.79 -11.04 1.68
CA LEU A 228 12.45 -9.84 1.17
C LEU A 228 13.78 -10.20 0.47
N GLU A 229 14.53 -11.15 1.01
CA GLU A 229 15.84 -11.58 0.49
C GLU A 229 15.71 -12.60 -0.64
N SER A 230 14.91 -13.66 -0.45
CA SER A 230 14.82 -14.81 -1.37
C SER A 230 13.47 -14.92 -2.07
N GLY A 231 12.56 -13.94 -1.92
CA GLY A 231 11.20 -14.02 -2.45
C GLY A 231 11.14 -14.29 -3.95
N ALA A 232 12.08 -13.74 -4.74
CA ALA A 232 12.13 -13.97 -6.19
C ALA A 232 12.17 -15.46 -6.57
N GLU A 233 12.90 -16.28 -5.82
CA GLU A 233 13.01 -17.74 -6.03
C GLU A 233 11.74 -18.46 -5.60
N VAL A 234 11.09 -17.97 -4.55
CA VAL A 234 9.89 -18.56 -3.95
C VAL A 234 8.62 -18.24 -4.74
N LYS A 235 8.62 -17.19 -5.60
CA LYS A 235 7.47 -16.80 -6.44
C LYS A 235 6.87 -17.96 -7.24
N ALA A 236 7.70 -18.89 -7.70
CA ALA A 236 7.25 -20.06 -8.47
C ALA A 236 6.25 -20.94 -7.68
N LEU A 237 6.46 -21.11 -6.38
CA LEU A 237 5.55 -21.88 -5.51
C LEU A 237 4.18 -21.22 -5.43
N PHE A 238 4.14 -19.88 -5.35
CA PHE A 238 2.89 -19.14 -5.31
C PHE A 238 2.17 -19.15 -6.67
N TRP A 239 2.89 -19.05 -7.79
CA TRP A 239 2.27 -19.04 -9.13
C TRP A 239 1.45 -20.30 -9.41
N ASN A 240 1.96 -21.47 -9.01
CA ASN A 240 1.28 -22.75 -9.25
C ASN A 240 -0.09 -22.82 -8.55
N GLU A 241 -0.27 -22.09 -7.47
CA GLU A 241 -1.49 -22.10 -6.66
C GLU A 241 -2.52 -21.06 -7.12
N ILE A 242 -2.15 -20.07 -7.94
CA ILE A 242 -3.09 -19.05 -8.41
C ILE A 242 -3.85 -19.59 -9.64
N PRO A 243 -5.18 -19.83 -9.53
CA PRO A 243 -5.96 -20.45 -10.59
C PRO A 243 -6.01 -19.55 -11.83
N GLY A 244 -5.75 -20.14 -13.00
CA GLY A 244 -5.68 -19.42 -14.28
C GLY A 244 -4.29 -18.90 -14.63
N PHE A 245 -3.32 -18.96 -13.71
CA PHE A 245 -1.91 -18.65 -13.97
C PHE A 245 -1.12 -19.92 -14.24
N LYS A 246 -1.29 -20.49 -15.43
CA LYS A 246 -0.17 -21.21 -16.06
C LYS A 246 0.76 -20.15 -16.65
N PRO A 247 2.10 -20.30 -16.61
CA PRO A 247 3.01 -19.36 -17.26
C PRO A 247 2.60 -19.24 -18.73
N LEU A 248 1.92 -18.13 -19.04
CA LEU A 248 1.35 -17.88 -20.36
C LEU A 248 2.44 -17.22 -21.19
N ASN A 249 2.98 -17.98 -22.15
CA ASN A 249 3.67 -17.46 -23.34
C ASN A 249 2.67 -16.68 -24.24
N LYS A 250 1.91 -15.74 -23.68
CA LYS A 250 0.86 -14.99 -24.39
C LYS A 250 0.84 -13.54 -23.94
N TYR A 251 1.78 -12.78 -24.47
CA TYR A 251 1.60 -11.35 -24.75
C TYR A 251 1.45 -11.06 -26.25
N GLU A 252 1.14 -12.06 -27.07
CA GLU A 252 0.92 -11.89 -28.51
C GLU A 252 -0.56 -11.65 -28.93
N ASP A 253 -1.54 -11.75 -28.02
CA ASP A 253 -2.96 -11.87 -28.45
C ASP A 253 -3.92 -10.75 -27.98
N GLU A 254 -3.44 -9.65 -27.40
CA GLU A 254 -4.28 -8.47 -27.13
C GLU A 254 -4.08 -7.33 -28.15
N GLY A 255 -3.59 -7.68 -29.35
CA GLY A 255 -3.44 -6.78 -30.50
C GLY A 255 -4.36 -7.07 -31.69
N LYS A 256 -5.38 -7.95 -31.54
CA LYS A 256 -6.37 -8.21 -32.59
C LYS A 256 -7.78 -8.37 -32.03
N LYS A 257 -8.53 -7.27 -31.99
CA LYS A 257 -9.87 -7.14 -32.59
C LYS A 257 -10.34 -5.71 -32.51
#